data_AF-A0A1I8PBD5-F1
#
_entry.id   AF-A0A1I8PBD5-F1
#
_cell.length_a   1.000
_cell.length_b   1.000
_cell.length_c   1.000
_cell.angle_alpha   90.00
_cell.angle_beta   90.00
_cell.angle_gamma   90.00
#
_symmetry.space_group_name_H-M   'P 1'
#
loop_
_entity.id
_entity.type
_entity.pdbx_description
1 polymer ?
#
loop_
_entity_poly.entity_id
_entity_poly.type
_entity_poly.pdbx_seq_one_letter_code
_entity_poly.pdbx_strand_id
1 'polypeptide(L)'
;MNPCHICKTETKNSCSNCKQVFYCSAEHQKQHWKEHKKNCHPFKVATNDVLGRHMVAARTIKPFEIILKEAPLFRGPSQLTPPVCLGCLNAIDPKDYINCEKCGWPLCGDECAHKSEHIYECELTAMRNKKANIQEFTSPHPLYQCLSTARCLMLRDKDVERWNKINELESLEDQRRGSMQWKADYESVCKFILK
;
A
#
# COMPACT_ATOMS: atom_id res chain seq x y z
N MET A 1 -18.78 -24.52 24.51
CA MET A 1 -19.64 -23.95 23.45
C MET A 1 -19.41 -22.45 23.42
N ASN A 2 -19.81 -21.72 22.37
CA ASN A 2 -19.61 -20.26 22.31
C ASN A 2 -20.96 -19.54 22.29
N PRO A 3 -21.07 -18.33 22.90
CA PRO A 3 -22.32 -17.59 22.95
C PRO A 3 -22.69 -17.02 21.58
N CYS A 4 -23.97 -17.06 21.24
CA CYS A 4 -24.50 -16.38 20.06
C CYS A 4 -24.25 -14.88 20.13
N HIS A 5 -23.78 -14.27 19.04
CA HIS A 5 -23.50 -12.84 19.00
C HIS A 5 -24.71 -11.96 19.36
N ILE A 6 -25.93 -12.38 18.97
CA ILE A 6 -27.19 -11.65 19.19
C ILE A 6 -27.80 -11.95 20.57
N CYS A 7 -28.29 -13.17 20.80
CA CYS A 7 -29.07 -13.53 22.00
C CYS A 7 -28.25 -14.11 23.15
N LYS A 8 -26.93 -14.27 22.97
CA LYS A 8 -25.97 -14.85 23.95
C LYS A 8 -26.19 -16.31 24.34
N THR A 9 -27.23 -16.98 23.84
CA THR A 9 -27.45 -18.42 24.02
C THR A 9 -26.25 -19.23 23.49
N GLU A 10 -25.85 -20.26 24.23
CA GLU A 10 -24.76 -21.14 23.81
C GLU A 10 -25.09 -21.87 22.50
N THR A 11 -24.11 -21.92 21.60
CA THR A 11 -24.23 -22.59 20.31
C THR A 11 -22.91 -23.25 19.92
N LYS A 12 -23.01 -24.28 19.08
CA LYS A 12 -21.87 -24.89 18.37
C LYS A 12 -21.71 -24.34 16.95
N ASN A 13 -22.71 -23.61 16.46
CA ASN A 13 -22.74 -23.09 15.10
C ASN A 13 -21.92 -21.79 14.99
N SER A 14 -20.91 -21.83 14.14
CA SER A 14 -20.06 -20.69 13.77
C SER A 14 -20.35 -20.26 12.33
N CYS A 15 -20.09 -18.99 12.01
CA CYS A 15 -20.06 -18.52 10.63
C CYS A 15 -19.20 -19.46 9.75
N SER A 16 -19.77 -20.00 8.68
CA SER A 16 -19.10 -20.98 7.82
C SER A 16 -17.85 -20.44 7.14
N ASN A 17 -17.80 -19.13 6.87
CA ASN A 17 -16.69 -18.49 6.20
C ASN A 17 -15.52 -18.20 7.15
N CYS A 18 -15.75 -17.40 8.19
CA CYS A 18 -14.67 -16.91 9.06
C CYS A 18 -14.40 -17.77 10.30
N LYS A 19 -15.34 -18.62 10.71
CA LYS A 19 -15.28 -19.45 11.93
C LYS A 19 -15.01 -18.68 13.25
N GLN A 20 -15.10 -17.35 13.22
CA GLN A 20 -14.78 -16.46 14.34
C GLN A 20 -16.00 -15.98 15.13
N VAL A 21 -17.17 -15.91 14.49
CA VAL A 21 -18.42 -15.45 15.12
C VAL A 21 -19.44 -16.58 15.16
N PHE A 22 -20.21 -16.66 16.25
CA PHE A 22 -21.15 -17.74 16.53
C PHE A 22 -22.60 -17.25 16.53
N TYR A 23 -23.51 -18.06 15.98
CA TYR A 23 -24.93 -17.76 15.88
C TYR A 23 -25.75 -19.01 16.24
N CYS A 24 -26.79 -18.88 17.07
CA CYS A 24 -27.67 -20.02 17.36
C CYS A 24 -28.59 -20.36 16.18
N SER A 25 -28.85 -19.41 15.26
CA SER A 25 -29.68 -19.61 14.07
C SER A 25 -29.24 -18.73 12.89
N ALA A 26 -29.79 -19.01 11.69
CA ALA A 26 -29.51 -18.24 10.48
C ALA A 26 -30.08 -16.81 10.53
N GLU A 27 -31.17 -16.60 11.28
CA GLU A 27 -31.81 -15.31 11.49
C GLU A 27 -30.88 -14.36 12.23
N HIS A 28 -30.23 -14.83 13.30
CA HIS A 28 -29.24 -14.03 14.04
C HIS A 28 -27.99 -13.72 13.20
N GLN A 29 -27.58 -14.61 12.30
CA GLN A 29 -26.51 -14.31 11.35
C GLN A 29 -26.95 -13.21 10.38
N LYS A 30 -28.16 -13.30 9.80
CA LYS A 30 -28.71 -12.28 8.88
C LYS A 30 -28.83 -10.92 9.55
N GLN A 31 -29.24 -10.88 10.82
CA GLN A 31 -29.34 -9.65 11.61
C GLN A 31 -27.98 -8.94 11.75
N HIS A 32 -26.91 -9.68 12.05
CA HIS A 32 -25.56 -9.13 12.18
C HIS A 32 -24.82 -8.96 10.84
N TRP A 33 -25.32 -9.51 9.73
CA TRP A 33 -24.57 -9.64 8.48
C TRP A 33 -24.04 -8.32 7.91
N LYS A 34 -24.81 -7.24 8.02
CA LYS A 34 -24.41 -5.91 7.48
C LYS A 34 -23.11 -5.39 8.12
N GLU A 35 -22.92 -5.65 9.41
CA GLU A 35 -21.71 -5.30 10.16
C GLU A 35 -20.63 -6.37 9.94
N HIS A 36 -20.98 -7.64 10.14
CA HIS A 36 -20.04 -8.76 10.09
C HIS A 36 -19.32 -8.90 8.75
N LYS A 37 -20.02 -8.71 7.62
CA LYS A 37 -19.49 -9.01 6.28
C LYS A 37 -18.20 -8.25 5.94
N LYS A 38 -17.98 -7.08 6.55
CA LYS A 38 -16.79 -6.25 6.32
C LYS A 38 -15.51 -6.90 6.85
N ASN A 39 -15.64 -7.71 7.90
CA ASN A 39 -14.53 -8.37 8.61
C ASN A 39 -14.62 -9.90 8.51
N CYS A 40 -15.48 -10.43 7.63
CA CYS A 40 -15.71 -11.86 7.49
C CYS A 40 -14.71 -12.47 6.52
N HIS A 41 -13.53 -12.83 7.02
CA HIS A 41 -12.46 -13.44 6.22
C HIS A 41 -12.23 -14.91 6.56
N PRO A 42 -11.81 -15.75 5.60
CA PRO A 42 -11.48 -17.16 5.85
C PRO A 42 -10.12 -17.35 6.54
N PHE A 43 -9.56 -16.29 7.10
CA PHE A 43 -8.34 -16.27 7.88
C PHE A 43 -8.56 -15.46 9.17
N LYS A 44 -7.64 -15.65 10.12
CA LYS A 44 -7.51 -14.79 11.31
C LYS A 44 -6.06 -14.33 11.44
N VAL A 45 -5.86 -13.20 12.12
CA VAL A 45 -4.52 -12.72 12.48
C VAL A 45 -4.12 -13.36 13.81
N ALA A 46 -2.90 -13.86 13.88
CA ALA A 46 -2.27 -14.42 15.07
C ALA A 46 -0.90 -13.79 15.29
N THR A 47 -0.34 -13.95 16.49
CA THR A 47 0.99 -13.42 16.83
C THR A 47 1.79 -14.49 17.59
N ASN A 48 3.08 -14.60 17.29
CA ASN A 48 4.04 -15.38 18.06
C ASN A 48 5.44 -14.73 18.02
N ASP A 49 6.36 -15.21 18.84
CA ASP A 49 7.70 -14.61 19.01
C ASP A 49 8.63 -14.81 17.81
N VAL A 50 8.31 -15.74 16.90
CA VAL A 50 9.17 -16.09 15.75
C VAL A 50 8.79 -15.28 14.51
N LEU A 51 7.50 -15.13 14.24
CA LEU A 51 6.96 -14.50 13.03
C LEU A 51 6.37 -13.11 13.29
N GLY A 52 6.17 -12.73 14.55
CA GLY A 52 5.35 -11.58 14.88
C GLY A 52 3.90 -11.78 14.41
N ARG A 53 3.28 -10.72 13.88
CA ARG A 53 1.90 -10.71 13.38
C ARG A 53 1.81 -11.44 12.03
N HIS A 54 1.00 -12.50 11.97
CA HIS A 54 0.86 -13.35 10.79
C HIS A 54 -0.59 -13.80 10.56
N MET A 55 -0.91 -14.24 9.35
CA MET A 55 -2.24 -14.75 8.99
C MET A 55 -2.27 -16.27 9.05
N VAL A 56 -3.31 -16.83 9.65
CA VAL A 56 -3.58 -18.28 9.66
C VAL A 56 -4.97 -18.56 9.11
N ALA A 57 -5.11 -19.65 8.36
CA ALA A 57 -6.40 -20.07 7.82
C ALA A 57 -7.39 -20.37 8.97
N ALA A 58 -8.61 -19.84 8.86
CA ALA A 58 -9.67 -20.10 9.84
C ALA A 58 -10.51 -21.33 9.48
N ARG A 59 -10.37 -21.82 8.24
CA ARG A 59 -11.00 -23.03 7.69
C ARG A 59 -10.16 -23.55 6.52
N THR A 60 -10.54 -24.70 5.99
CA THR A 60 -10.02 -25.17 4.69
C THR A 60 -10.33 -24.15 3.59
N ILE A 61 -9.29 -23.77 2.85
CA ILE A 61 -9.37 -22.87 1.69
C ILE A 61 -9.25 -23.73 0.43
N LYS A 62 -10.14 -23.53 -0.53
CA LYS A 62 -10.10 -24.30 -1.79
C LYS A 62 -9.09 -23.70 -2.76
N PRO A 63 -8.55 -24.49 -3.71
CA PRO A 63 -7.77 -23.94 -4.81
C PRO A 63 -8.50 -22.80 -5.52
N PHE A 64 -7.77 -21.73 -5.86
CA PHE A 64 -8.27 -20.52 -6.55
C PHE A 64 -9.27 -19.65 -5.76
N GLU A 65 -9.47 -19.92 -4.46
CA GLU A 65 -10.32 -19.08 -3.63
C GLU A 65 -9.65 -17.74 -3.28
N ILE A 66 -10.36 -16.62 -3.47
CA ILE A 66 -9.89 -15.29 -3.07
C ILE A 66 -10.11 -15.12 -1.56
N ILE A 67 -9.01 -15.08 -0.80
CA ILE A 67 -9.07 -14.91 0.67
C ILE A 67 -8.90 -13.46 1.13
N LEU A 68 -8.21 -12.63 0.35
CA LEU A 68 -7.91 -11.23 0.63
C LEU A 68 -7.93 -10.45 -0.68
N LYS A 69 -8.54 -9.27 -0.66
CA LYS A 69 -8.48 -8.28 -1.73
C LYS A 69 -8.43 -6.90 -1.07
N GLU A 70 -7.38 -6.14 -1.37
CA GLU A 70 -7.15 -4.83 -0.76
C GLU A 70 -6.61 -3.86 -1.81
N ALA A 71 -6.89 -2.57 -1.63
CA ALA A 71 -6.29 -1.51 -2.43
C ALA A 71 -4.94 -1.09 -1.82
N PRO A 72 -3.93 -0.74 -2.62
CA PRO A 72 -2.64 -0.31 -2.08
C PRO A 72 -2.79 1.00 -1.29
N LEU A 73 -1.99 1.17 -0.23
CA LEU A 73 -1.94 2.42 0.54
C LEU A 73 -1.48 3.61 -0.31
N PHE A 74 -0.50 3.37 -1.18
CA PHE A 74 -0.06 4.29 -2.22
C PHE A 74 0.58 3.52 -3.38
N ARG A 75 0.84 4.22 -4.48
CA ARG A 75 1.55 3.67 -5.64
C ARG A 75 2.72 4.57 -6.01
N GLY A 76 3.80 3.97 -6.49
CA GLY A 76 4.97 4.70 -6.97
C GLY A 76 5.82 3.86 -7.91
N PRO A 77 6.77 4.48 -8.62
CA PRO A 77 7.68 3.77 -9.49
C PRO A 77 8.54 2.77 -8.71
N SER A 78 9.02 1.73 -9.38
CA SER A 78 10.11 0.90 -8.84
C SER A 78 11.33 1.78 -8.55
N GLN A 79 12.08 1.44 -7.50
CA GLN A 79 13.29 2.19 -7.15
C GLN A 79 14.31 2.16 -8.30
N LEU A 80 14.49 1.02 -8.93
CA LEU A 80 15.36 0.85 -10.10
C LEU A 80 14.49 0.73 -11.35
N THR A 81 14.21 1.86 -11.99
CA THR A 81 13.43 1.92 -13.23
C THR A 81 13.95 3.03 -14.13
N PRO A 82 13.96 2.83 -15.46
CA PRO A 82 13.93 3.93 -16.39
C PRO A 82 12.70 4.81 -16.13
N PRO A 83 12.71 6.09 -16.53
CA PRO A 83 11.58 6.99 -16.33
C PRO A 83 10.25 6.40 -16.81
N VAL A 84 9.30 6.36 -15.88
CA VAL A 84 7.90 6.01 -16.13
C VAL A 84 7.02 7.23 -15.93
N CYS A 85 5.82 7.20 -16.49
CA CYS A 85 4.81 8.21 -16.27
C CYS A 85 4.42 8.24 -14.79
N LEU A 86 4.51 9.41 -14.15
CA LEU A 86 4.17 9.51 -12.74
C LEU A 86 2.66 9.51 -12.44
N GLY A 87 1.81 9.65 -13.46
CA GLY A 87 0.35 9.47 -13.30
C GLY A 87 -0.11 8.01 -13.37
N CYS A 88 0.43 7.20 -14.28
CA CYS A 88 -0.06 5.83 -14.52
C CYS A 88 0.98 4.72 -14.30
N LEU A 89 2.25 5.08 -14.09
CA LEU A 89 3.40 4.16 -13.94
C LEU A 89 3.74 3.33 -15.19
N ASN A 90 3.13 3.62 -16.33
CA ASN A 90 3.53 3.02 -17.61
C ASN A 90 4.89 3.59 -18.06
N ALA A 91 5.63 2.79 -18.83
CA ALA A 91 6.83 3.26 -19.52
C ALA A 91 6.53 4.49 -20.37
N ILE A 92 7.45 5.45 -20.38
CA ILE A 92 7.38 6.61 -21.27
C ILE A 92 7.98 6.25 -22.63
N ASP A 93 7.28 6.60 -23.71
CA ASP A 93 7.89 6.66 -25.03
C ASP A 93 8.68 7.98 -25.14
N PRO A 94 10.01 7.96 -25.35
CA PRO A 94 10.82 9.17 -25.48
C PRO A 94 10.40 10.08 -26.63
N LYS A 95 9.63 9.57 -27.59
CA LYS A 95 9.10 10.32 -28.74
C LYS A 95 7.72 10.91 -28.48
N ASP A 96 7.01 10.44 -27.46
CA ASP A 96 5.62 10.79 -27.19
C ASP A 96 5.37 10.90 -25.68
N TYR A 97 5.69 12.08 -25.14
CA TYR A 97 5.42 12.43 -23.75
C TYR A 97 5.27 13.93 -23.60
N ILE A 98 4.65 14.34 -22.49
CA ILE A 98 4.62 15.74 -22.05
C ILE A 98 5.33 15.89 -20.72
N ASN A 99 5.84 17.08 -20.44
CA ASN A 99 6.30 17.44 -19.11
C ASN A 99 5.18 18.14 -18.35
N CYS A 100 4.91 17.71 -17.12
CA CYS A 100 3.94 18.38 -16.27
C CYS A 100 4.30 19.86 -16.11
N GLU A 101 3.35 20.76 -16.37
CA GLU A 101 3.60 22.20 -16.34
C GLU A 101 4.05 22.71 -14.96
N LYS A 102 3.62 22.06 -13.87
CA LYS A 102 3.93 22.45 -12.50
C LYS A 102 5.30 21.96 -12.06
N CYS A 103 5.53 20.66 -12.18
CA CYS A 103 6.71 20.00 -11.59
C CYS A 103 7.78 19.58 -12.60
N GLY A 104 7.47 19.53 -13.91
CA GLY A 104 8.41 19.11 -14.97
C GLY A 104 8.59 17.60 -15.13
N TRP A 105 7.92 16.75 -14.35
CA TRP A 105 8.02 15.30 -14.51
C TRP A 105 7.37 14.82 -15.83
N PRO A 106 7.93 13.78 -16.48
CA PRO A 106 7.37 13.25 -17.72
C PRO A 106 6.10 12.45 -17.46
N LEU A 107 5.12 12.66 -18.32
CA LEU A 107 3.79 12.05 -18.28
C LEU A 107 3.40 11.57 -19.69
N CYS A 108 2.57 10.53 -19.78
CA CYS A 108 2.04 10.06 -21.06
C CYS A 108 1.12 11.10 -21.74
N GLY A 109 0.54 12.03 -20.98
CA GLY A 109 -0.43 13.00 -21.49
C GLY A 109 -1.10 13.79 -20.36
N ASP A 110 -1.93 14.77 -20.74
CA ASP A 110 -2.56 15.73 -19.84
C ASP A 110 -3.45 15.05 -18.77
N GLU A 111 -4.16 13.99 -19.16
CA GLU A 111 -4.93 13.12 -18.26
C GLU A 111 -4.11 12.60 -17.07
N CYS A 112 -2.81 12.37 -17.23
CA CYS A 112 -1.93 11.89 -16.16
C CYS A 112 -1.45 13.01 -15.24
N ALA A 113 -1.55 14.28 -15.64
CA ALA A 113 -1.20 15.42 -14.80
C ALA A 113 -2.20 15.63 -13.66
N HIS A 114 -3.44 15.15 -13.84
CA HIS A 114 -4.53 15.30 -12.89
C HIS A 114 -4.81 14.02 -12.06
N LYS A 115 -4.04 12.95 -12.25
CA LYS A 115 -4.21 11.71 -11.50
C LYS A 115 -3.79 11.87 -10.05
N SER A 116 -4.58 11.30 -9.14
CA SER A 116 -4.31 11.31 -7.69
C SER A 116 -2.97 10.69 -7.31
N GLU A 117 -2.41 9.84 -8.18
CA GLU A 117 -1.12 9.21 -8.01
C GLU A 117 0.05 10.19 -8.20
N HIS A 118 -0.15 11.26 -8.97
CA HIS A 118 0.90 12.24 -9.31
C HIS A 118 0.95 13.43 -8.35
N ILE A 119 -0.15 13.71 -7.65
CA ILE A 119 -0.33 14.98 -6.93
C ILE A 119 0.75 15.22 -5.86
N TYR A 120 1.18 14.17 -5.15
CA TYR A 120 2.05 14.31 -3.98
C TYR A 120 3.47 14.71 -4.36
N GLU A 121 4.12 13.98 -5.27
CA GLU A 121 5.46 14.35 -5.71
C GLU A 121 5.45 15.56 -6.66
N CYS A 122 4.34 15.81 -7.36
CA CYS A 122 4.15 17.03 -8.15
C CYS A 122 4.21 18.26 -7.24
N GLU A 123 3.45 18.27 -6.15
CA GLU A 123 3.45 19.33 -5.14
C GLU A 123 4.85 19.51 -4.53
N LEU A 124 5.49 18.42 -4.09
CA LEU A 124 6.85 18.46 -3.51
C LEU A 124 7.87 19.06 -4.47
N THR A 125 7.84 18.66 -5.74
CA THR A 125 8.79 19.14 -6.75
C THR A 125 8.52 20.60 -7.11
N ALA A 126 7.25 20.99 -7.22
CA ALA A 126 6.87 22.38 -7.47
C ALA A 126 7.31 23.30 -6.32
N MET A 127 7.16 22.87 -5.07
CA MET A 127 7.60 23.64 -3.88
C MET A 127 9.11 23.90 -3.84
N ARG A 128 9.92 23.03 -4.45
CA ARG A 128 11.38 23.22 -4.57
C ARG A 128 11.75 24.34 -5.56
N ASN A 129 10.78 24.93 -6.27
CA ASN A 129 10.98 25.96 -7.30
C ASN A 129 12.00 25.54 -8.38
N LYS A 130 12.15 24.24 -8.60
CA LYS A 130 13.04 23.66 -9.61
C LYS A 130 12.33 22.47 -10.24
N LYS A 131 11.92 22.65 -11.50
CA LYS A 131 11.28 21.59 -12.28
C LYS A 131 12.23 20.41 -12.46
N ALA A 132 11.67 19.20 -12.43
CA ALA A 132 12.35 18.01 -12.90
C ALA A 132 12.71 18.18 -14.39
N ASN A 133 13.87 17.66 -14.76
CA ASN A 133 14.37 17.69 -16.13
C ASN A 133 14.93 16.31 -16.44
N ILE A 134 14.10 15.46 -17.04
CA ILE A 134 14.41 14.07 -17.37
C ILE A 134 14.63 13.99 -18.87
N GLN A 135 15.83 13.58 -19.28
CA GLN A 135 16.23 13.54 -20.70
C GLN A 135 16.67 12.14 -21.15
N GLU A 136 17.03 11.28 -20.21
CA GLU A 136 17.44 9.90 -20.49
C GLU A 136 16.34 8.94 -20.02
N PHE A 137 15.86 8.10 -20.94
CA PHE A 137 14.68 7.24 -20.75
C PHE A 137 14.98 5.74 -20.78
N THR A 138 16.22 5.35 -21.05
CA THR A 138 16.60 3.94 -21.20
C THR A 138 17.18 3.32 -19.92
N SER A 139 17.80 4.13 -19.07
CA SER A 139 18.53 3.69 -17.89
C SER A 139 17.84 4.13 -16.60
N PRO A 140 18.04 3.41 -15.48
CA PRO A 140 17.50 3.84 -14.18
C PRO A 140 17.90 5.26 -13.82
N HIS A 141 16.92 6.11 -13.51
CA HIS A 141 17.16 7.52 -13.23
C HIS A 141 17.23 7.77 -11.70
N PRO A 142 18.29 8.42 -11.16
CA PRO A 142 18.46 8.60 -9.72
C PRO A 142 17.27 9.30 -9.04
N LEU A 143 16.68 10.30 -9.71
CA LEU A 143 15.51 11.00 -9.16
C LEU A 143 14.28 10.10 -8.96
N TYR A 144 14.16 8.98 -9.70
CA TYR A 144 13.05 8.03 -9.53
C TYR A 144 13.23 7.15 -8.29
N GLN A 145 14.47 6.92 -7.84
CA GLN A 145 14.77 6.04 -6.71
C GLN A 145 14.06 6.46 -5.43
N CYS A 146 13.84 7.77 -5.23
CA CYS A 146 13.24 8.29 -4.00
C CYS A 146 11.73 8.58 -4.11
N LEU A 147 11.12 8.50 -5.30
CA LEU A 147 9.75 9.00 -5.52
C LEU A 147 8.69 8.23 -4.72
N SER A 148 8.80 6.90 -4.67
CA SER A 148 7.88 6.08 -3.88
C SER A 148 7.94 6.42 -2.40
N THR A 149 9.14 6.61 -1.86
CA THR A 149 9.34 7.04 -0.47
C THR A 149 8.81 8.46 -0.24
N ALA A 150 9.05 9.39 -1.17
CA ALA A 150 8.53 10.76 -1.07
C ALA A 150 6.99 10.79 -1.08
N ARG A 151 6.33 10.02 -1.96
CA ARG A 151 4.87 9.85 -1.97
C ARG A 151 4.36 9.27 -0.65
N CYS A 152 5.03 8.26 -0.12
CA CYS A 152 4.68 7.66 1.16
C CYS A 152 4.75 8.68 2.31
N LEU A 153 5.84 9.46 2.39
CA LEU A 153 6.03 10.48 3.43
C LEU A 153 4.98 11.59 3.36
N MET A 154 4.48 11.94 2.17
CA MET A 154 3.40 12.92 2.02
C MET A 154 2.08 12.46 2.65
N LEU A 155 1.87 11.15 2.83
CA LEU A 155 0.68 10.66 3.53
C LEU A 155 0.62 11.17 4.97
N ARG A 156 1.77 11.41 5.63
CA ARG A 156 1.82 11.98 6.98
C ARG A 156 0.98 13.26 7.10
N ASP A 157 1.07 14.12 6.09
CA ASP A 157 0.47 15.44 6.11
C ASP A 157 -0.88 15.49 5.37
N LYS A 158 -1.10 14.55 4.43
CA LYS A 158 -2.27 14.56 3.52
C LYS A 158 -3.31 13.47 3.82
N ASP A 159 -2.93 12.36 4.46
CA ASP A 159 -3.80 11.21 4.76
C ASP A 159 -3.30 10.45 6.00
N VAL A 160 -3.64 10.98 7.18
CA VAL A 160 -3.21 10.44 8.48
C VAL A 160 -3.66 9.00 8.70
N GLU A 161 -4.82 8.60 8.16
CA GLU A 161 -5.32 7.23 8.29
C GLU A 161 -4.41 6.24 7.56
N ARG A 162 -4.04 6.53 6.31
CA ARG A 162 -3.09 5.68 5.57
C ARG A 162 -1.68 5.74 6.15
N TRP A 163 -1.26 6.90 6.63
CA TRP A 163 0.02 7.05 7.32
C TRP A 163 0.12 6.16 8.56
N ASN A 164 -0.94 6.10 9.37
CA ASN A 164 -0.98 5.22 10.54
C ASN A 164 -0.85 3.75 10.13
N LYS A 165 -1.51 3.31 9.05
CA LYS A 165 -1.36 1.94 8.52
C LYS A 165 0.07 1.64 8.06
N ILE A 166 0.76 2.61 7.44
CA ILE A 166 2.17 2.47 7.07
C ILE A 166 3.05 2.27 8.32
N ASN A 167 2.80 3.03 9.38
CA ASN A 167 3.57 2.93 10.63
C ASN A 167 3.34 1.62 11.40
N GLU A 168 2.29 0.86 11.07
CA GLU A 168 2.07 -0.48 11.60
C GLU A 168 2.85 -1.57 10.85
N LEU A 169 3.53 -1.24 9.75
CA LEU A 169 4.33 -2.19 8.99
C LEU A 169 5.66 -2.46 9.69
N GLU A 170 6.09 -3.72 9.66
CA GLU A 170 7.38 -4.12 10.20
C GLU A 170 8.52 -3.60 9.30
N SER A 171 9.44 -2.84 9.90
CA SER A 171 10.57 -2.22 9.20
C SER A 171 11.78 -3.16 9.09
N LEU A 172 11.91 -4.09 10.05
CA LEU A 172 13.11 -4.89 10.29
C LEU A 172 14.39 -4.03 10.42
N GLU A 173 14.28 -2.81 10.93
CA GLU A 173 15.38 -1.84 10.91
C GLU A 173 16.63 -2.38 11.63
N ASP A 174 16.47 -3.00 12.80
CA ASP A 174 17.60 -3.54 13.57
C ASP A 174 18.34 -4.65 12.81
N GLN A 175 17.63 -5.42 11.99
CA GLN A 175 18.22 -6.49 11.18
C GLN A 175 18.83 -5.96 9.88
N ARG A 176 18.24 -4.91 9.30
CA ARG A 176 18.66 -4.34 8.01
C ARG A 176 19.79 -3.34 8.15
N ARG A 177 19.87 -2.62 9.27
CA ARG A 177 20.84 -1.55 9.50
C ARG A 177 22.26 -2.06 9.29
N GLY A 178 23.02 -1.32 8.49
CA GLY A 178 24.41 -1.67 8.17
C GLY A 178 24.61 -2.67 7.03
N SER A 179 23.55 -3.32 6.54
CA SER A 179 23.60 -4.11 5.30
C SER A 179 23.95 -3.25 4.09
N MET A 180 24.42 -3.86 3.00
CA MET A 180 24.74 -3.14 1.77
C MET A 180 23.50 -2.44 1.17
N GLN A 181 22.35 -3.11 1.18
CA GLN A 181 21.09 -2.54 0.69
C GLN A 181 20.69 -1.30 1.52
N TRP A 182 20.73 -1.41 2.85
CA TRP A 182 20.42 -0.27 3.74
C TRP A 182 21.32 0.93 3.47
N LYS A 183 22.63 0.70 3.29
CA LYS A 183 23.59 1.78 2.96
C LYS A 183 23.29 2.41 1.61
N ALA A 184 22.99 1.60 0.60
CA ALA A 184 22.62 2.09 -0.73
C ALA A 184 21.34 2.95 -0.67
N ASP A 185 20.29 2.45 -0.01
CA ASP A 185 19.02 3.18 0.15
C ASP A 185 19.21 4.47 0.94
N TYR A 186 20.04 4.47 1.98
CA TYR A 186 20.35 5.67 2.74
C TYR A 186 21.00 6.76 1.87
N GLU A 187 21.96 6.39 1.02
CA GLU A 187 22.62 7.33 0.10
C GLU A 187 21.70 7.80 -1.02
N SER A 188 20.99 6.88 -1.68
CA SER A 188 20.21 7.19 -2.88
C SER A 188 18.82 7.76 -2.60
N VAL A 189 18.22 7.41 -1.45
CA VAL A 189 16.85 7.80 -1.08
C VAL A 189 16.86 8.78 0.09
N CYS A 190 17.38 8.38 1.25
CA CYS A 190 17.25 9.19 2.47
C CYS A 190 17.96 10.54 2.35
N LYS A 191 19.25 10.54 1.95
CA LYS A 191 20.00 11.79 1.75
C LYS A 191 19.47 12.66 0.62
N PHE A 192 18.74 12.09 -0.32
CA PHE A 192 18.12 12.86 -1.41
C PHE A 192 16.86 13.58 -0.95
N ILE A 193 16.08 12.97 -0.06
CA ILE A 193 14.85 13.56 0.50
C ILE A 193 15.16 14.59 1.58
N LEU A 194 16.17 14.35 2.41
CA LEU A 194 16.55 15.25 3.52
C LEU A 194 17.24 16.55 3.08
N LYS A 195 17.56 16.68 1.79
CA LYS A 195 18.11 17.89 1.17
C LYS A 195 16.99 18.72 0.54
#